data_AF-A0A149PAY7-F1
#
_entry.id   AF-A0A149PAY7-F1
#
_cell.length_a   1.000
_cell.length_b   1.000
_cell.length_c   1.000
_cell.angle_alpha   90.00
_cell.angle_beta   90.00
_cell.angle_gamma   90.00
#
_symmetry.space_group_name_H-M   'P 1'
#
loop_
_entity.id
_entity.type
_entity.pdbx_description
1 polymer ?
#
loop_
_entity_poly.entity_id
_entity_poly.type
_entity_poly.pdbx_seq_one_letter_code
_entity_poly.pdbx_strand_id
1 'polypeptide(L)'
;MSTETLLQLEQRLIEQARPFAVVTVIRAAPPTSTWVGAQALVEDDGALHGWIGGGCSRAIVIEAAQRTIRAGRPKRIRISNEPGRAEADVEAHAMPCASNGALELFIQPTLPAPAVLVLGSAPTALEACVLVQRVGLRVYAAANLTAPLAALSLPRVLQGFDVAAFDALKPLLILVATQGDGDEEALEAALRSTAAAVLLVASQRKADRLRDTMRLRGIAAERMAALHAPAGPHIHAHTPQEIALGAVAGLVALRGELEEAAAAGADGLADSLADVRGETVPPLSPCEAADPAGASPARYLNPVCGMAIDIASAKHVVDYGGERFYFCCDGCKLEFDRLPARYLAIVRGQAHLEKT
;
A
#
# COMPACT_ATOMS: atom_id res chain seq x y z
N MET A 1 9.87 -21.77 -26.76
CA MET A 1 9.91 -20.96 -25.53
C MET A 1 8.63 -20.17 -25.51
N SER A 2 7.78 -20.36 -24.50
CA SER A 2 6.49 -19.68 -24.39
C SER A 2 6.73 -18.17 -24.34
N THR A 3 6.24 -17.41 -25.31
CA THR A 3 6.29 -15.94 -25.32
C THR A 3 5.28 -15.45 -24.29
N GLU A 4 5.67 -15.50 -23.02
CA GLU A 4 4.87 -14.95 -21.95
C GLU A 4 4.72 -13.43 -22.12
N THR A 5 3.52 -12.92 -21.93
CA THR A 5 3.26 -11.47 -21.95
C THR A 5 3.76 -10.83 -20.66
N LEU A 6 4.04 -9.52 -20.67
CA LEU A 6 4.44 -8.82 -19.44
C LEU A 6 3.42 -8.96 -18.30
N LEU A 7 2.12 -8.96 -18.62
CA LEU A 7 1.05 -9.15 -17.63
C LEU A 7 1.07 -10.54 -16.99
N GLN A 8 1.36 -11.59 -17.77
CA GLN A 8 1.47 -12.95 -17.24
C GLN A 8 2.71 -13.10 -16.33
N LEU A 9 3.83 -12.48 -16.73
CA LEU A 9 5.03 -12.45 -15.90
C LEU A 9 4.78 -11.68 -14.60
N GLU A 10 4.13 -10.51 -14.69
CA GLU A 10 3.73 -9.71 -13.53
C GLU A 10 2.90 -10.54 -12.55
N GLN A 11 1.84 -11.18 -13.04
CA GLN A 11 1.00 -12.05 -12.21
C GLN A 11 1.80 -13.17 -11.55
N ARG A 12 2.70 -13.83 -12.29
CA ARG A 12 3.54 -14.89 -11.72
C ARG A 12 4.50 -14.36 -10.65
N LEU A 13 5.12 -13.21 -10.88
CA LEU A 13 6.04 -12.60 -9.90
C LEU A 13 5.28 -12.20 -8.64
N ILE A 14 4.06 -11.68 -8.77
CA ILE A 14 3.15 -11.43 -7.65
C ILE A 14 2.81 -12.74 -6.94
N GLU A 15 2.52 -13.80 -7.69
CA GLU A 15 2.16 -15.11 -7.13
C GLU A 15 3.32 -15.79 -6.39
N GLN A 16 4.53 -15.55 -6.85
CA GLN A 16 5.75 -16.00 -6.20
C GLN A 16 6.26 -14.97 -5.19
N ALA A 17 5.59 -13.81 -5.07
CA ALA A 17 6.00 -12.63 -4.31
C ALA A 17 7.50 -12.34 -4.40
N ARG A 18 7.95 -12.38 -5.65
CA ARG A 18 9.26 -11.90 -6.06
C ARG A 18 9.12 -10.40 -6.26
N PRO A 19 9.93 -9.58 -5.58
CA PRO A 19 9.96 -8.14 -5.82
C PRO A 19 10.32 -7.84 -7.27
N PHE A 20 9.63 -6.88 -7.87
CA PHE A 20 9.96 -6.35 -9.19
C PHE A 20 9.53 -4.89 -9.30
N ALA A 21 9.93 -4.23 -10.36
CA ALA A 21 9.45 -2.90 -10.70
C ALA A 21 8.86 -2.86 -12.11
N VAL A 22 7.72 -2.20 -12.25
CA VAL A 22 7.15 -1.81 -13.53
C VAL A 22 7.77 -0.49 -13.94
N VAL A 23 8.51 -0.49 -15.04
CA VAL A 23 9.07 0.71 -15.64
C VAL A 23 8.18 1.13 -16.80
N THR A 24 7.69 2.37 -16.76
CA THR A 24 6.84 2.94 -17.81
C THR A 24 7.48 4.20 -18.36
N VAL A 25 7.63 4.28 -19.68
CA VAL A 25 8.06 5.51 -20.35
C VAL A 25 6.92 6.51 -20.33
N ILE A 26 7.09 7.63 -19.62
CA ILE A 26 6.07 8.68 -19.50
C ILE A 26 6.36 9.90 -20.40
N ARG A 27 7.62 10.06 -20.83
CA ARG A 27 8.04 11.07 -21.83
C ARG A 27 9.15 10.51 -22.70
N ALA A 28 9.08 10.79 -24.00
CA ALA A 28 10.10 10.41 -24.97
C ALA A 28 10.33 11.57 -25.97
N ALA A 29 11.53 12.16 -25.95
CA ALA A 29 11.94 13.21 -26.87
C ALA A 29 12.91 12.64 -27.91
N PRO A 30 12.66 12.84 -29.22
CA PRO A 30 13.52 12.35 -30.29
C PRO A 30 14.95 12.92 -30.24
N PRO A 31 15.93 12.19 -30.81
CA PRO A 31 15.81 10.86 -31.40
C PRO A 31 15.85 9.76 -30.32
N THR A 32 14.81 8.92 -30.30
CA THR A 32 14.64 7.84 -29.33
C THR A 32 13.96 6.64 -29.98
N SER A 33 14.32 5.43 -29.54
CA SER A 33 13.79 4.16 -30.07
C SER A 33 12.63 3.62 -29.23
N THR A 34 12.00 4.47 -28.43
CA THR A 34 10.87 4.13 -27.55
C THR A 34 9.75 5.15 -27.72
N TRP A 35 8.60 4.85 -27.14
CA TRP A 35 7.41 5.70 -27.18
C TRP A 35 6.80 5.81 -25.78
N VAL A 36 5.95 6.82 -25.57
CA VAL A 36 5.19 6.96 -24.33
C VAL A 36 4.27 5.75 -24.17
N GLY A 37 4.30 5.11 -23.00
CA GLY A 37 3.56 3.89 -22.71
C GLY A 37 4.34 2.59 -23.00
N ALA A 38 5.56 2.66 -23.51
CA ALA A 38 6.44 1.48 -23.54
C ALA A 38 6.77 1.04 -22.10
N GLN A 39 6.71 -0.28 -21.85
CA GLN A 39 6.87 -0.85 -20.52
C GLN A 39 7.89 -1.98 -20.47
N ALA A 40 8.55 -2.10 -19.32
CA ALA A 40 9.35 -3.25 -18.96
C ALA A 40 9.15 -3.61 -17.49
N LEU A 41 9.32 -4.89 -17.15
CA LEU A 41 9.48 -5.36 -15.78
C LEU A 41 10.97 -5.52 -15.50
N VAL A 42 11.41 -5.04 -14.34
CA VAL A 42 12.77 -5.27 -13.83
C VAL A 42 12.68 -6.04 -12.53
N GLU A 43 13.30 -7.22 -12.49
CA GLU A 43 13.40 -8.04 -11.28
C GLU A 43 14.54 -7.54 -10.37
N ASP A 44 14.57 -8.00 -9.12
CA ASP A 44 15.60 -7.62 -8.14
C ASP A 44 17.03 -8.00 -8.57
N ASP A 45 17.18 -9.11 -9.28
CA ASP A 45 18.44 -9.56 -9.90
C ASP A 45 18.88 -8.73 -11.12
N GLY A 46 18.04 -7.79 -11.58
CA GLY A 46 18.30 -6.91 -12.70
C GLY A 46 17.86 -7.45 -14.06
N ALA A 47 17.20 -8.62 -14.10
CA ALA A 47 16.57 -9.12 -15.32
C ALA A 47 15.51 -8.12 -15.80
N LEU A 48 15.62 -7.70 -17.07
CA LEU A 48 14.67 -6.77 -17.70
C LEU A 48 13.90 -7.49 -18.79
N HIS A 49 12.58 -7.48 -18.66
CA HIS A 49 11.62 -8.06 -19.59
C HIS A 49 10.77 -6.96 -20.22
N GLY A 50 10.63 -6.95 -21.54
CA GLY A 50 9.90 -5.89 -22.25
C GLY A 50 10.82 -4.86 -22.91
N TRP A 51 10.30 -3.65 -23.11
CA TRP A 51 10.99 -2.62 -23.89
C TRP A 51 10.81 -1.23 -23.28
N ILE A 52 11.93 -0.55 -23.02
CA ILE A 52 11.97 0.85 -22.58
C ILE A 52 12.86 1.71 -23.48
N GLY A 53 13.32 1.16 -24.60
CA GLY A 53 14.24 1.79 -25.55
C GLY A 53 15.52 0.99 -25.80
N GLY A 54 16.43 1.58 -26.56
CA GLY A 54 17.70 0.96 -26.96
C GLY A 54 18.68 0.80 -25.79
N GLY A 55 19.80 0.13 -26.05
CA GLY A 55 20.74 -0.29 -24.99
C GLY A 55 21.35 0.83 -24.14
N CYS A 56 21.31 2.08 -24.60
CA CYS A 56 21.99 3.20 -23.94
C CYS A 56 21.32 3.65 -22.63
N SER A 57 20.01 3.45 -22.47
CA SER A 57 19.29 3.75 -21.21
C SER A 57 19.15 2.54 -20.29
N ARG A 58 19.42 1.32 -20.80
CA ARG A 58 19.10 0.06 -20.11
C ARG A 58 19.78 -0.08 -18.75
N ALA A 59 21.08 0.19 -18.68
CA ALA A 59 21.85 0.05 -17.43
C ALA A 59 21.34 1.01 -16.34
N ILE A 60 21.11 2.27 -16.72
CA ILE A 60 20.56 3.31 -15.83
C ILE A 60 19.18 2.89 -15.31
N VAL A 61 18.30 2.41 -16.20
CA VAL A 61 16.96 1.97 -15.83
C VAL A 61 17.00 0.75 -14.89
N ILE A 62 17.85 -0.24 -15.16
CA ILE A 62 17.98 -1.42 -14.29
C ILE A 62 18.46 -1.01 -12.90
N GLU A 63 19.50 -0.18 -12.83
CA GLU A 63 20.05 0.27 -11.54
C GLU A 63 19.03 1.11 -10.75
N ALA A 64 18.36 2.05 -11.42
CA ALA A 64 17.31 2.85 -10.81
C ALA A 64 16.12 2.00 -10.35
N ALA A 65 15.74 0.98 -11.14
CA ALA A 65 14.69 0.04 -10.78
C ALA A 65 15.07 -0.81 -9.56
N GLN A 66 16.28 -1.36 -9.53
CA GLN A 66 16.77 -2.10 -8.37
C GLN A 66 16.81 -1.24 -7.11
N ARG A 67 17.24 0.03 -7.21
CA ARG A 67 17.19 0.99 -6.09
C ARG A 67 15.75 1.29 -5.67
N THR A 68 14.83 1.43 -6.63
CA THR A 68 13.41 1.67 -6.39
C THR A 68 12.73 0.47 -5.70
N ILE A 69 13.06 -0.75 -6.10
CA ILE A 69 12.63 -1.99 -5.43
C ILE A 69 13.12 -2.00 -3.98
N ARG A 70 14.42 -1.74 -3.76
CA ARG A 70 15.00 -1.67 -2.42
C ARG A 70 14.35 -0.60 -1.53
N ALA A 71 14.06 0.56 -2.11
CA ALA A 71 13.43 1.67 -1.39
C ALA A 71 11.92 1.48 -1.15
N GLY A 72 11.26 0.63 -1.94
CA GLY A 72 9.82 0.38 -1.87
C GLY A 72 8.93 1.59 -2.21
N ARG A 73 9.51 2.65 -2.78
CA ARG A 73 8.79 3.88 -3.13
C ARG A 73 8.93 4.19 -4.62
N PRO A 74 7.85 4.57 -5.31
CA PRO A 74 7.93 4.93 -6.72
C PRO A 74 8.92 6.06 -6.97
N LYS A 75 9.59 6.00 -8.11
CA LYS A 75 10.60 6.99 -8.51
C LYS A 75 10.37 7.42 -9.93
N ARG A 76 10.54 8.71 -10.20
CA ARG A 76 10.66 9.24 -11.56
C ARG A 76 12.13 9.47 -11.87
N ILE A 77 12.58 8.98 -13.01
CA ILE A 77 13.93 9.23 -13.52
C ILE A 77 13.86 9.97 -14.84
N ARG A 78 14.85 10.84 -15.06
CA ARG A 78 15.08 11.57 -16.31
C ARG A 78 16.46 11.22 -16.84
N ILE A 79 16.52 10.77 -18.09
CA ILE A 79 17.77 10.50 -18.81
C ILE A 79 17.86 11.53 -19.93
N SER A 80 18.74 12.52 -19.79
CA SER A 80 18.90 13.60 -20.77
C SER A 80 20.27 14.26 -20.62
N ASN A 81 20.78 14.82 -21.72
CA ASN A 81 21.95 15.72 -21.71
C ASN A 81 21.54 17.21 -21.68
N GLU A 82 20.24 17.51 -21.82
CA GLU A 82 19.73 18.88 -21.78
C GLU A 82 19.72 19.40 -20.33
N PRO A 83 20.18 20.65 -20.10
CA PRO A 83 20.09 21.27 -18.78
C PRO A 83 18.62 21.50 -18.41
N GLY A 84 18.13 20.72 -17.46
CA GLY A 84 16.79 20.86 -16.89
C GLY A 84 16.83 21.50 -15.51
N ARG A 85 15.71 22.09 -15.08
CA ARG A 85 15.53 22.47 -13.68
C ARG A 85 15.51 21.19 -12.84
N ALA A 86 16.32 21.17 -11.78
CA ALA A 86 16.26 20.10 -10.80
C ALA A 86 14.85 20.08 -10.17
N GLU A 87 14.19 18.92 -10.24
CA GLU A 87 12.93 18.65 -9.59
C GLU A 87 13.21 17.70 -8.43
N ALA A 88 12.63 17.98 -7.26
CA ALA A 88 12.89 17.20 -6.04
C ALA A 88 12.59 15.70 -6.23
N ASP A 89 11.56 15.37 -7.01
CA ASP A 89 11.07 14.00 -7.20
C ASP A 89 11.63 13.34 -8.47
N VAL A 90 12.63 13.93 -9.14
CA VAL A 90 13.22 13.40 -10.37
C VAL A 90 14.69 13.11 -10.18
N GLU A 91 15.07 11.86 -10.38
CA GLU A 91 16.47 11.49 -10.47
C GLU A 91 17.00 11.75 -11.88
N ALA A 92 18.01 12.61 -11.99
CA ALA A 92 18.60 12.98 -13.27
C ALA A 92 19.83 12.13 -13.58
N HIS A 93 19.89 11.59 -14.80
CA HIS A 93 21.02 10.86 -15.34
C HIS A 93 21.43 11.45 -16.70
N ALA A 94 22.74 11.51 -16.93
CA ALA A 94 23.26 11.87 -18.23
C ALA A 94 22.95 10.76 -19.25
N MET A 95 22.60 11.15 -20.48
CA MET A 95 22.38 10.20 -21.56
C MET A 95 23.73 9.70 -22.10
N PRO A 96 24.00 8.37 -22.09
CA PRO A 96 25.31 7.85 -22.51
C PRO A 96 25.59 7.92 -24.01
N CYS A 97 24.56 8.14 -24.84
CA CYS A 97 24.68 8.13 -26.30
C CYS A 97 24.68 9.52 -26.92
N ALA A 98 25.35 9.64 -28.06
CA ALA A 98 25.47 10.89 -28.84
C ALA A 98 24.16 11.38 -29.47
N SER A 99 23.07 10.62 -29.34
CA SER A 99 21.82 10.91 -30.02
C SER A 99 21.05 12.08 -29.40
N ASN A 100 21.41 12.57 -28.21
CA ASN A 100 20.76 13.71 -27.53
C ASN A 100 19.22 13.59 -27.38
N GLY A 101 18.70 12.35 -27.40
CA GLY A 101 17.30 12.12 -27.02
C GLY A 101 17.09 12.42 -25.53
N ALA A 102 15.83 12.47 -25.10
CA ALA A 102 15.51 12.55 -23.68
C ALA A 102 14.39 11.58 -23.31
N LEU A 103 14.51 10.97 -22.14
CA LEU A 103 13.53 10.03 -21.61
C LEU A 103 13.14 10.45 -20.19
N GLU A 104 11.85 10.35 -19.88
CA GLU A 104 11.41 10.26 -18.49
C GLU A 104 10.66 8.95 -18.29
N LEU A 105 11.02 8.26 -17.23
CA LEU A 105 10.44 6.98 -16.86
C LEU A 105 9.88 7.05 -15.44
N PHE A 106 8.70 6.47 -15.26
CA PHE A 106 8.13 6.20 -13.96
C PHE A 106 8.41 4.75 -13.59
N ILE A 107 9.01 4.54 -12.43
CA ILE A 107 9.35 3.23 -11.89
C ILE A 107 8.47 2.98 -10.67
N GLN A 108 7.58 1.99 -10.79
CA GLN A 108 6.69 1.56 -9.74
C GLN A 108 7.20 0.24 -9.16
N PRO A 109 7.67 0.18 -7.91
CA PRO A 109 8.01 -1.08 -7.27
C PRO A 109 6.72 -1.81 -6.89
N THR A 110 6.75 -3.13 -7.05
CA THR A 110 5.75 -4.06 -6.55
C THR A 110 6.44 -4.96 -5.54
N LEU A 111 6.14 -4.72 -4.26
CA LEU A 111 6.66 -5.49 -3.14
C LEU A 111 5.56 -6.38 -2.56
N PRO A 112 5.90 -7.56 -2.06
CA PRO A 112 4.93 -8.35 -1.31
C PRO A 112 4.54 -7.65 -0.01
N ALA A 113 3.30 -7.88 0.42
CA ALA A 113 2.81 -7.33 1.67
C ALA A 113 3.65 -7.83 2.87
N PRO A 114 3.97 -6.97 3.86
CA PRO A 114 4.68 -7.37 5.05
C PRO A 114 4.01 -8.52 5.79
N ALA A 115 4.81 -9.42 6.35
CA ALA A 115 4.33 -10.55 7.13
C ALA A 115 4.16 -10.19 8.60
N VAL A 116 3.05 -10.63 9.17
CA VAL A 116 2.74 -10.61 10.59
C VAL A 116 2.61 -12.04 11.08
N LEU A 117 3.26 -12.36 12.19
CA LEU A 117 3.05 -13.63 12.88
C LEU A 117 2.19 -13.40 14.13
N VAL A 118 1.02 -14.04 14.19
CA VAL A 118 0.12 -13.98 15.35
C VAL A 118 0.37 -15.18 16.25
N LEU A 119 0.74 -14.94 17.50
CA LEU A 119 0.96 -16.00 18.50
C LEU A 119 -0.29 -16.16 19.37
N GLY A 120 -0.83 -17.38 19.41
CA GLY A 120 -1.99 -17.76 20.22
C GLY A 120 -3.17 -18.26 19.39
N SER A 121 -4.10 -18.92 20.09
CA SER A 121 -5.32 -19.49 19.52
C SER A 121 -6.58 -19.02 20.26
N ALA A 122 -6.47 -17.99 21.10
CA ALA A 122 -7.60 -17.37 21.77
C ALA A 122 -8.50 -16.65 20.74
N PRO A 123 -9.78 -16.37 21.04
CA PRO A 123 -10.68 -15.69 20.11
C PRO A 123 -10.11 -14.40 19.52
N THR A 124 -9.38 -13.61 20.32
CA THR A 124 -8.72 -12.38 19.82
C THR A 124 -7.65 -12.67 18.77
N ALA A 125 -6.89 -13.77 18.92
CA ALA A 125 -5.88 -14.16 17.93
C ALA A 125 -6.53 -14.58 16.60
N LEU A 126 -7.68 -15.26 16.66
CA LEU A 126 -8.44 -15.65 15.46
C LEU A 126 -8.96 -14.42 14.71
N GLU A 127 -9.60 -13.50 15.44
CA GLU A 127 -10.10 -12.24 14.88
C GLU A 127 -8.96 -11.36 14.35
N ALA A 128 -7.82 -11.31 15.05
CA ALA A 128 -6.64 -10.60 14.58
C ALA A 128 -6.13 -11.19 13.26
N CYS A 129 -6.09 -12.51 13.09
CA CYS A 129 -5.67 -13.12 11.83
C CYS A 129 -6.57 -12.69 10.66
N VAL A 130 -7.90 -12.68 10.87
CA VAL A 130 -8.86 -12.21 9.86
C VAL A 130 -8.63 -10.73 9.52
N LEU A 131 -8.51 -9.88 10.54
CA LEU A 131 -8.35 -8.45 10.34
C LEU A 131 -7.00 -8.11 9.68
N VAL A 132 -5.91 -8.79 10.03
CA VAL A 132 -4.59 -8.65 9.39
C VAL A 132 -4.68 -8.93 7.89
N GLN A 133 -5.39 -9.99 7.47
CA GLN A 133 -5.63 -10.25 6.05
C GLN A 133 -6.44 -9.13 5.38
N ARG A 134 -7.47 -8.62 6.07
CA ARG A 134 -8.36 -7.57 5.54
C ARG A 134 -7.65 -6.23 5.34
N VAL A 135 -6.65 -5.92 6.15
CA VAL A 135 -5.81 -4.71 5.98
C VAL A 135 -4.67 -4.92 4.98
N GLY A 136 -4.66 -6.05 4.26
CA GLY A 136 -3.69 -6.33 3.19
C GLY A 136 -2.32 -6.79 3.69
N LEU A 137 -2.22 -7.30 4.91
CA LEU A 137 -0.98 -7.88 5.45
C LEU A 137 -0.99 -9.40 5.32
N ARG A 138 0.19 -10.00 5.12
CA ARG A 138 0.32 -11.45 5.13
C ARG A 138 0.33 -11.93 6.56
N VAL A 139 -0.46 -12.95 6.87
CA VAL A 139 -0.55 -13.49 8.22
C VAL A 139 -0.07 -14.93 8.27
N TYR A 140 0.73 -15.21 9.28
CA TYR A 140 1.02 -16.55 9.75
C TYR A 140 0.54 -16.65 11.20
N ALA A 141 0.31 -17.86 11.69
CA ALA A 141 -0.04 -18.06 13.09
C ALA A 141 0.85 -19.12 13.74
N ALA A 142 1.04 -19.02 15.05
CA ALA A 142 1.68 -20.06 15.85
C ALA A 142 0.95 -20.20 17.19
N ALA A 143 0.70 -21.43 17.62
CA ALA A 143 0.04 -21.69 18.91
C ALA A 143 0.40 -23.07 19.45
N ASN A 144 0.26 -23.25 20.77
CA ASN A 144 0.34 -24.57 21.39
C ASN A 144 -0.86 -25.45 21.00
N LEU A 145 -2.04 -24.86 20.79
CA LEU A 145 -3.21 -25.55 20.26
C LEU A 145 -3.62 -24.93 18.92
N THR A 146 -3.36 -25.63 17.81
CA THR A 146 -3.58 -25.10 16.46
C THR A 146 -4.95 -25.41 15.86
N ALA A 147 -5.73 -26.32 16.46
CA ALA A 147 -7.05 -26.69 15.96
C ALA A 147 -8.01 -25.50 15.70
N PRO A 148 -8.07 -24.45 16.56
CA PRO A 148 -8.91 -23.28 16.29
C PRO A 148 -8.51 -22.46 15.05
N LEU A 149 -7.23 -22.52 14.64
CA LEU A 149 -6.70 -21.77 13.51
C LEU A 149 -6.97 -22.44 12.15
N ALA A 150 -7.32 -23.73 12.15
CA ALA A 150 -7.50 -24.52 10.93
C ALA A 150 -8.60 -23.97 10.00
N ALA A 151 -9.61 -23.29 10.56
CA ALA A 151 -10.72 -22.71 9.79
C ALA A 151 -10.34 -21.44 9.00
N LEU A 152 -9.20 -20.80 9.33
CA LEU A 152 -8.85 -19.48 8.81
C LEU A 152 -8.09 -19.52 7.46
N SER A 153 -7.88 -20.70 6.88
CA SER A 153 -7.18 -20.88 5.60
C SER A 153 -5.85 -20.10 5.52
N LEU A 154 -5.09 -20.11 6.62
CA LEU A 154 -3.81 -19.40 6.71
C LEU A 154 -2.76 -20.13 5.86
N PRO A 155 -1.84 -19.42 5.17
CA PRO A 155 -0.79 -20.05 4.37
C PRO A 155 0.08 -21.01 5.18
N ARG A 156 0.32 -20.68 6.46
CA ARG A 156 1.07 -21.54 7.38
C ARG A 156 0.68 -21.28 8.83
N VAL A 157 0.54 -22.39 9.57
CA VAL A 157 0.32 -22.41 11.02
C VAL A 157 1.41 -23.25 11.67
N LEU A 158 2.13 -22.69 12.63
CA LEU A 158 3.17 -23.35 13.39
C LEU A 158 2.62 -23.92 14.71
N GLN A 159 3.12 -25.09 15.09
CA GLN A 159 2.83 -25.71 16.39
C GLN A 159 3.91 -25.29 17.40
N GLY A 160 3.52 -24.64 18.49
CA GLY A 160 4.43 -24.11 19.51
C GLY A 160 5.14 -22.81 19.13
N PHE A 161 6.13 -22.41 19.94
CA PHE A 161 6.81 -21.12 19.82
C PHE A 161 8.32 -21.27 19.57
N ASP A 162 8.68 -21.84 18.42
CA ASP A 162 10.07 -22.04 18.00
C ASP A 162 10.64 -20.82 17.24
N VAL A 163 11.73 -20.25 17.74
CA VAL A 163 12.35 -19.02 17.18
C VAL A 163 12.87 -19.25 15.76
N ALA A 164 13.50 -20.41 15.49
CA ALA A 164 14.03 -20.70 14.16
C ALA A 164 12.92 -20.82 13.12
N ALA A 165 11.77 -21.40 13.50
CA ALA A 165 10.58 -21.45 12.68
C ALA A 165 9.99 -20.04 12.43
N PHE A 166 10.03 -19.14 13.42
CA PHE A 166 9.60 -17.76 13.25
C PHE A 166 10.51 -17.03 12.25
N ASP A 167 11.83 -17.10 12.45
CA ASP A 167 12.81 -16.42 11.61
C ASP A 167 12.78 -16.95 10.16
N ALA A 168 12.45 -18.22 9.96
CA ALA A 168 12.24 -18.79 8.62
C ALA A 168 11.04 -18.16 7.87
N LEU A 169 10.04 -17.64 8.58
CA LEU A 169 8.90 -16.91 8.01
C LEU A 169 9.23 -15.43 7.73
N LYS A 170 10.30 -14.91 8.34
CA LYS A 170 10.75 -13.52 8.23
C LYS A 170 9.61 -12.51 8.50
N PRO A 171 8.86 -12.62 9.62
CA PRO A 171 7.81 -11.67 9.95
C PRO A 171 8.42 -10.29 10.23
N LEU A 172 7.80 -9.24 9.69
CA LEU A 172 8.15 -7.87 10.05
C LEU A 172 7.72 -7.58 11.50
N LEU A 173 6.52 -8.04 11.86
CA LEU A 173 5.87 -7.78 13.15
C LEU A 173 5.37 -9.09 13.76
N ILE A 174 5.41 -9.19 15.08
CA ILE A 174 4.79 -10.30 15.82
C ILE A 174 3.71 -9.74 16.75
N LEU A 175 2.52 -10.34 16.72
CA LEU A 175 1.43 -10.04 17.65
C LEU A 175 1.24 -11.20 18.63
N VAL A 176 1.52 -10.97 19.90
CA VAL A 176 1.28 -11.93 20.99
C VAL A 176 -0.14 -11.77 21.51
N ALA A 177 -1.03 -12.68 21.12
CA ALA A 177 -2.45 -12.72 21.46
C ALA A 177 -2.84 -14.05 22.13
N THR A 178 -1.93 -14.60 22.94
CA THR A 178 -2.08 -15.85 23.70
C THR A 178 -3.11 -15.76 24.84
N GLN A 179 -3.31 -14.56 25.39
CA GLN A 179 -4.31 -14.26 26.45
C GLN A 179 -4.28 -15.23 27.65
N GLY A 180 -3.10 -15.69 28.08
CA GLY A 180 -2.93 -16.58 29.24
C GLY A 180 -2.45 -17.99 28.90
N ASP A 181 -2.53 -18.41 27.64
CA ASP A 181 -2.01 -19.71 27.20
C ASP A 181 -0.56 -19.57 26.69
N GLY A 182 0.40 -19.69 27.61
CA GLY A 182 1.83 -19.66 27.26
C GLY A 182 2.40 -18.27 27.01
N ASP A 183 1.88 -17.21 27.64
CA ASP A 183 2.32 -15.82 27.40
C ASP A 183 3.84 -15.61 27.57
N GLU A 184 4.46 -16.22 28.59
CA GLU A 184 5.89 -16.07 28.84
C GLU A 184 6.73 -16.73 27.74
N GLU A 185 6.34 -17.92 27.29
CA GLU A 185 7.03 -18.66 26.24
C GLU A 185 6.87 -17.96 24.88
N ALA A 186 5.65 -17.55 24.53
CA ALA A 186 5.35 -16.84 23.30
C ALA A 186 6.07 -15.49 23.23
N LEU A 187 6.03 -14.71 24.31
CA LEU A 187 6.69 -13.41 24.36
C LEU A 187 8.21 -13.54 24.31
N GLU A 188 8.78 -14.52 25.02
CA GLU A 188 10.23 -14.78 24.97
C GLU A 188 10.66 -15.13 23.55
N ALA A 189 9.98 -16.08 22.89
CA ALA A 189 10.28 -16.46 21.52
C ALA A 189 10.14 -15.27 20.55
N ALA A 190 9.09 -14.45 20.71
CA ALA A 190 8.90 -13.26 19.90
C ALA A 190 10.04 -12.24 20.07
N LEU A 191 10.47 -11.98 21.31
CA LEU A 191 11.55 -11.03 21.59
C LEU A 191 12.93 -11.55 21.16
N ARG A 192 13.12 -12.87 21.12
CA ARG A 192 14.36 -13.50 20.61
C ARG A 192 14.41 -13.62 19.09
N SER A 193 13.27 -13.49 18.41
CA SER A 193 13.21 -13.52 16.93
C SER A 193 13.82 -12.27 16.28
N THR A 194 14.02 -12.36 14.97
CA THR A 194 14.49 -11.24 14.14
C THR A 194 13.42 -10.21 13.80
N ALA A 195 12.19 -10.35 14.31
CA ALA A 195 11.10 -9.42 14.01
C ALA A 195 11.43 -7.99 14.48
N ALA A 196 11.05 -6.99 13.67
CA ALA A 196 11.36 -5.59 13.91
C ALA A 196 10.65 -5.07 15.17
N ALA A 197 9.39 -5.46 15.37
CA ALA A 197 8.64 -5.12 16.58
C ALA A 197 7.73 -6.27 17.04
N VAL A 198 7.47 -6.28 18.35
CA VAL A 198 6.59 -7.25 19.02
C VAL A 198 5.47 -6.47 19.71
N LEU A 199 4.22 -6.85 19.48
CA LEU A 199 3.05 -6.26 20.10
C LEU A 199 2.41 -7.29 21.02
N LEU A 200 1.98 -6.88 22.21
CA LEU A 200 1.41 -7.78 23.19
C LEU A 200 -0.01 -7.35 23.60
N VAL A 201 -0.97 -8.24 23.38
CA VAL A 201 -2.35 -8.10 23.86
C VAL A 201 -2.40 -8.42 25.35
N ALA A 202 -2.15 -7.41 26.17
CA ALA A 202 -2.22 -7.50 27.62
C ALA A 202 -2.57 -6.14 28.25
N SER A 203 -3.12 -6.17 29.46
CA SER A 203 -3.24 -4.98 30.29
C SER A 203 -1.86 -4.46 30.69
N GLN A 204 -1.76 -3.16 31.01
CA GLN A 204 -0.49 -2.54 31.44
C GLN A 204 0.16 -3.32 32.59
N ARG A 205 -0.63 -3.67 33.62
CA ARG A 205 -0.15 -4.42 34.80
C ARG A 205 0.42 -5.80 34.42
N LYS A 206 -0.20 -6.50 33.46
CA LYS A 206 0.28 -7.80 33.00
C LYS A 206 1.53 -7.66 32.13
N ALA A 207 1.56 -6.65 31.26
CA ALA A 207 2.73 -6.35 30.45
C ALA A 207 3.95 -6.01 31.31
N ASP A 208 3.81 -5.21 32.38
CA ASP A 208 4.91 -4.86 33.27
C ASP A 208 5.51 -6.08 33.96
N ARG A 209 4.67 -7.00 34.45
CA ARG A 209 5.13 -8.28 35.03
C ARG A 209 5.89 -9.12 34.01
N LEU A 210 5.38 -9.21 32.79
CA LEU A 210 6.04 -9.96 31.73
C LEU A 210 7.38 -9.32 31.33
N ARG A 211 7.49 -7.99 31.29
CA ARG A 211 8.76 -7.29 31.07
C ARG A 211 9.79 -7.66 32.15
N ASP A 212 9.39 -7.69 33.41
CA ASP A 212 10.29 -8.06 34.51
C ASP A 212 10.75 -9.51 34.39
N THR A 213 9.84 -10.44 34.08
CA THR A 213 10.20 -11.84 33.80
C THR A 213 11.18 -11.94 32.62
N MET A 214 10.93 -11.24 31.52
CA MET A 214 11.81 -11.28 30.34
C MET A 214 13.21 -10.72 30.62
N ARG A 215 13.33 -9.68 31.45
CA ARG A 215 14.63 -9.17 31.91
C ARG A 215 15.39 -10.22 32.72
N LEU A 216 14.70 -10.91 33.65
CA LEU A 216 15.29 -11.98 34.44
C LEU A 216 15.75 -13.17 33.57
N ARG A 217 15.05 -13.43 32.46
CA ARG A 217 15.42 -14.44 31.46
C ARG A 217 16.51 -13.98 30.47
N GLY A 218 17.07 -12.79 30.67
CA GLY A 218 18.20 -12.28 29.89
C GLY A 218 17.83 -11.68 28.53
N ILE A 219 16.58 -11.23 28.34
CA ILE A 219 16.24 -10.41 27.17
C ILE A 219 16.90 -9.04 27.32
N ALA A 220 17.72 -8.68 26.32
CA ALA A 220 18.46 -7.43 26.28
C ALA A 220 17.52 -6.21 26.22
N ALA A 221 18.00 -5.06 26.72
CA ALA A 221 17.22 -3.83 26.78
C ALA A 221 16.79 -3.35 25.38
N GLU A 222 17.63 -3.56 24.38
CA GLU A 222 17.39 -3.21 22.98
C GLU A 222 16.22 -4.03 22.40
N ARG A 223 16.16 -5.33 22.70
CA ARG A 223 15.02 -6.17 22.31
C ARG A 223 13.76 -5.84 23.11
N MET A 224 13.91 -5.46 24.38
CA MET A 224 12.78 -5.00 25.18
C MET A 224 12.17 -3.71 24.62
N ALA A 225 12.98 -2.83 24.02
CA ALA A 225 12.50 -1.61 23.38
C ALA A 225 11.62 -1.88 22.14
N ALA A 226 11.73 -3.06 21.52
CA ALA A 226 10.86 -3.48 20.43
C ALA A 226 9.46 -3.92 20.88
N LEU A 227 9.22 -4.06 22.20
CA LEU A 227 7.95 -4.49 22.77
C LEU A 227 6.94 -3.34 22.95
N HIS A 228 5.82 -3.44 22.25
CA HIS A 228 4.68 -2.54 22.35
C HIS A 228 3.56 -3.23 23.13
N ALA A 229 3.30 -2.73 24.34
CA ALA A 229 2.26 -3.27 25.20
C ALA A 229 1.64 -2.13 26.03
N PRO A 230 0.33 -1.86 25.87
CA PRO A 230 -0.66 -2.62 25.09
C PRO A 230 -0.44 -2.59 23.58
N ALA A 231 -0.93 -3.61 22.86
CA ALA A 231 -0.69 -3.82 21.43
C ALA A 231 -1.20 -2.73 20.48
N GLY A 232 -1.93 -1.72 20.94
CA GLY A 232 -2.48 -0.70 20.06
C GLY A 232 -3.19 0.43 20.79
N PRO A 233 -3.80 1.37 20.06
CA PRO A 233 -4.46 2.53 20.64
C PRO A 233 -5.61 2.14 21.58
N HIS A 234 -5.85 2.97 22.58
CA HIS A 234 -6.93 2.76 23.53
C HIS A 234 -8.29 3.11 22.91
N ILE A 235 -9.06 2.08 22.52
CA ILE A 235 -10.38 2.23 21.87
C ILE A 235 -11.56 1.76 22.73
N HIS A 236 -11.36 1.59 24.05
CA HIS A 236 -12.38 1.07 24.97
C HIS A 236 -12.92 -0.32 24.56
N ALA A 237 -12.06 -1.18 24.05
CA ALA A 237 -12.41 -2.53 23.59
C ALA A 237 -12.82 -3.46 24.76
N HIS A 238 -13.88 -4.24 24.53
CA HIS A 238 -14.40 -5.24 25.46
C HIS A 238 -14.53 -6.63 24.84
N THR A 239 -14.83 -6.71 23.55
CA THR A 239 -14.99 -7.98 22.82
C THR A 239 -13.69 -8.42 22.15
N PRO A 240 -13.50 -9.73 21.84
CA PRO A 240 -12.34 -10.20 21.08
C PRO A 240 -12.17 -9.47 19.74
N GLN A 241 -13.26 -9.14 19.06
CA GLN A 241 -13.27 -8.41 17.79
C GLN A 241 -12.73 -6.98 17.96
N GLU A 242 -13.21 -6.27 18.99
CA GLU A 242 -12.73 -4.91 19.30
C GLU A 242 -11.27 -4.93 19.75
N ILE A 243 -10.87 -5.89 20.59
CA ILE A 243 -9.49 -6.00 21.06
C ILE A 243 -8.57 -6.29 19.87
N ALA A 244 -8.97 -7.21 18.97
CA ALA A 244 -8.25 -7.51 17.75
C ALA A 244 -8.14 -6.28 16.83
N LEU A 245 -9.23 -5.50 16.69
CA LEU A 245 -9.21 -4.24 15.93
C LEU A 245 -8.20 -3.25 16.49
N GLY A 246 -8.16 -3.07 17.82
CA GLY A 246 -7.16 -2.22 18.47
C GLY A 246 -5.73 -2.72 18.24
N ALA A 247 -5.49 -4.02 18.37
CA ALA A 247 -4.18 -4.62 18.13
C ALA A 247 -3.72 -4.48 16.66
N VAL A 248 -4.63 -4.70 15.70
CA VAL A 248 -4.34 -4.55 14.26
C VAL A 248 -4.13 -3.09 13.89
N ALA A 249 -4.84 -2.15 14.52
CA ALA A 249 -4.52 -0.72 14.37
C ALA A 249 -3.09 -0.40 14.84
N GLY A 250 -2.63 -1.02 15.93
CA GLY A 250 -1.23 -0.92 16.37
C GLY A 250 -0.23 -1.52 15.38
N LEU A 251 -0.54 -2.69 14.79
CA LEU A 251 0.28 -3.29 13.73
C LEU A 251 0.43 -2.36 12.52
N VAL A 252 -0.68 -1.76 12.08
CA VAL A 252 -0.70 -0.84 10.94
C VAL A 252 0.10 0.43 11.24
N ALA A 253 -0.03 0.99 12.44
CA ALA A 253 0.73 2.16 12.87
C ALA A 253 2.25 1.88 12.87
N LEU A 254 2.69 0.79 13.51
CA LEU A 254 4.10 0.42 13.56
C LEU A 254 4.68 0.09 12.18
N ARG A 255 3.91 -0.55 11.31
CA ARG A 255 4.32 -0.75 9.91
C ARG A 255 4.61 0.59 9.24
N GLY A 256 3.71 1.57 9.37
CA GLY A 256 3.89 2.92 8.81
C GLY A 256 5.14 3.61 9.36
N GLU A 257 5.34 3.57 10.68
CA GLU A 257 6.53 4.15 11.33
C GLU A 257 7.84 3.49 10.84
N LEU A 258 7.86 2.17 10.67
CA LEU A 258 9.01 1.44 10.13
C LEU A 258 9.27 1.78 8.66
N GLU A 259 8.22 1.93 7.84
CA GLU A 259 8.33 2.35 6.43
C GLU A 259 8.83 3.80 6.29
N GLU A 260 8.42 4.69 7.20
CA GLU A 260 8.91 6.07 7.27
C GLU A 260 10.37 6.12 7.72
N ALA A 261 10.73 5.39 8.77
CA ALA A 261 12.10 5.31 9.27
C ALA A 261 13.05 4.68 8.23
N ALA A 262 12.62 3.62 7.54
CA ALA A 262 13.39 2.99 6.48
C ALA A 262 13.66 3.98 5.34
N ALA A 263 12.68 4.80 4.98
CA ALA A 263 12.86 5.79 3.92
C ALA A 263 13.73 6.99 4.34
N ALA A 264 13.64 7.43 5.60
CA ALA A 264 14.53 8.46 6.13
C ALA A 264 15.99 7.97 6.23
N GLY A 265 16.19 6.66 6.47
CA GLY A 265 17.51 6.02 6.49
C GLY A 265 18.08 5.69 5.11
N ALA A 266 17.23 5.49 4.09
CA ALA A 266 17.64 5.17 2.71
C ALA A 266 18.38 6.31 2.00
N ASP A 267 18.24 7.56 2.46
CA ASP A 267 19.05 8.69 2.00
C ASP A 267 20.50 8.67 2.55
N GLY A 268 20.81 7.76 3.49
CA GLY A 268 22.11 7.71 4.19
C GLY A 268 22.93 6.43 4.04
N LEU A 269 22.35 5.26 3.73
CA LEU A 269 23.10 3.99 3.71
C LEU A 269 22.46 2.97 2.76
N ALA A 270 22.97 2.86 1.53
CA ALA A 270 22.46 2.01 0.46
C ALA A 270 22.94 0.54 0.52
N ASP A 271 23.47 0.05 1.64
CA ASP A 271 24.05 -1.29 1.70
C ASP A 271 23.53 -2.12 2.87
N SER A 272 23.11 -3.35 2.54
CA SER A 272 22.75 -4.50 3.38
C SER A 272 21.29 -4.64 3.89
N LEU A 273 20.39 -5.08 2.99
CA LEU A 273 19.20 -5.87 3.37
C LEU A 273 18.93 -6.95 2.30
N ALA A 274 19.86 -7.91 2.20
CA ALA A 274 19.76 -9.07 1.33
C ALA A 274 19.35 -10.29 2.17
N ASP A 275 18.07 -10.42 2.53
CA ASP A 275 17.45 -11.73 2.75
C ASP A 275 15.93 -11.64 3.07
N VAL A 276 15.05 -11.34 2.12
CA VAL A 276 13.60 -11.49 2.34
C VAL A 276 12.95 -12.17 1.14
N ARG A 277 12.49 -13.42 1.35
CA ARG A 277 11.77 -14.23 0.36
C ARG A 277 10.27 -14.00 0.55
N GLY A 278 9.58 -13.42 -0.43
CA GLY A 278 8.13 -13.24 -0.39
C GLY A 278 7.37 -14.42 -0.97
N GLU A 279 6.11 -14.63 -0.54
CA GLU A 279 5.10 -15.53 -1.14
C GLU A 279 3.78 -14.77 -1.47
N THR A 280 3.13 -15.15 -2.59
CA THR A 280 1.86 -14.74 -3.25
C THR A 280 1.02 -13.63 -2.60
N VAL A 281 0.70 -12.54 -3.33
CA VAL A 281 -0.29 -11.53 -2.88
C VAL A 281 -1.73 -12.05 -3.06
N PRO A 282 -2.58 -12.08 -2.02
CA PRO A 282 -3.98 -12.47 -2.16
C PRO A 282 -4.82 -11.36 -2.82
N PRO A 283 -5.83 -11.71 -3.63
CA PRO A 283 -6.68 -10.73 -4.31
C PRO A 283 -7.58 -9.97 -3.32
N LEU A 284 -7.58 -8.63 -3.41
CA LEU A 284 -8.51 -7.75 -2.68
C LEU A 284 -9.71 -7.37 -3.56
N SER A 285 -10.87 -7.13 -2.94
CA SER A 285 -12.03 -6.57 -3.63
C SER A 285 -11.76 -5.12 -4.08
N PRO A 286 -12.29 -4.67 -5.23
CA PRO A 286 -12.15 -3.28 -5.69
C PRO A 286 -12.69 -2.30 -4.63
N CYS A 287 -12.00 -1.17 -4.43
CA CYS A 287 -12.44 -0.12 -3.48
C CYS A 287 -13.78 0.50 -3.88
N GLU A 288 -14.03 0.60 -5.19
CA GLU A 288 -15.30 1.02 -5.78
C GLU A 288 -15.50 0.22 -7.07
N ALA A 289 -16.72 -0.27 -7.30
CA ALA A 289 -17.12 -0.77 -8.61
C ALA A 289 -17.87 0.36 -9.31
N ALA A 290 -17.45 0.70 -10.54
CA ALA A 290 -18.30 1.53 -11.37
C ALA A 290 -19.64 0.79 -11.56
N ASP A 291 -20.75 1.46 -11.26
CA ASP A 291 -22.08 0.89 -11.44
C ASP A 291 -22.25 0.47 -12.91
N PRO A 292 -22.51 -0.82 -13.21
CA PRO A 292 -22.55 -1.30 -14.60
C PRO A 292 -23.87 -0.95 -15.32
N ALA A 293 -24.59 0.09 -14.88
CA ALA A 293 -25.90 0.44 -15.41
C ALA A 293 -25.96 1.89 -15.92
N GLY A 294 -26.16 2.04 -17.23
CA GLY A 294 -26.85 3.20 -17.79
C GLY A 294 -26.12 3.87 -18.94
N ALA A 295 -26.66 3.72 -20.16
CA ALA A 295 -26.36 4.57 -21.30
C ALA A 295 -26.36 6.05 -20.89
N SER A 296 -25.37 6.81 -21.37
CA SER A 296 -25.10 8.21 -21.00
C SER A 296 -26.41 9.04 -20.99
N PRO A 297 -26.99 9.33 -19.81
CA PRO A 297 -28.22 10.10 -19.76
C PRO A 297 -27.89 11.57 -20.05
N ALA A 298 -28.89 12.34 -20.49
CA ALA A 298 -28.71 13.78 -20.72
C ALA A 298 -28.20 14.45 -19.43
N ARG A 299 -26.93 14.87 -19.44
CA ARG A 299 -26.28 15.52 -18.30
C ARG A 299 -26.53 17.02 -18.35
N TYR A 300 -27.00 17.58 -17.25
CA TYR A 300 -27.23 19.02 -17.06
C TYR A 300 -26.15 19.60 -16.15
N LEU A 301 -25.59 20.76 -16.51
CA LEU A 301 -24.56 21.41 -15.70
C LEU A 301 -25.22 22.30 -14.64
N ASN A 302 -24.97 22.02 -13.36
CA ASN A 302 -25.46 22.84 -12.26
C ASN A 302 -24.87 24.27 -12.38
N PRO A 303 -25.69 25.32 -12.48
CA PRO A 303 -25.21 26.69 -12.70
C PRO A 303 -24.52 27.31 -11.49
N VAL A 304 -24.67 26.72 -10.29
CA VAL A 304 -24.05 27.24 -9.06
C VAL A 304 -22.63 26.72 -8.89
N CYS A 305 -22.41 25.43 -9.12
CA CYS A 305 -21.11 24.78 -8.86
C CYS A 305 -20.40 24.20 -10.10
N GLY A 306 -21.08 24.15 -11.26
CA GLY A 306 -20.54 23.58 -12.50
C GLY A 306 -20.56 22.05 -12.57
N MET A 307 -21.15 21.36 -11.59
CA MET A 307 -21.20 19.90 -11.57
C MET A 307 -22.22 19.36 -12.58
N ALA A 308 -21.84 18.36 -13.37
CA ALA A 308 -22.75 17.65 -14.27
C ALA A 308 -23.67 16.70 -13.47
N ILE A 309 -24.97 16.85 -13.66
CA ILE A 309 -26.03 16.08 -13.00
C ILE A 309 -26.78 15.30 -14.05
N ASP A 310 -27.04 14.03 -13.79
CA ASP A 310 -27.97 13.27 -14.59
C ASP A 310 -29.41 13.75 -14.33
N ILE A 311 -30.08 14.23 -15.37
CA ILE A 311 -31.46 14.73 -15.31
C ILE A 311 -32.43 13.67 -14.77
N ALA A 312 -32.20 12.38 -15.05
CA ALA A 312 -33.10 11.30 -14.64
C ALA A 312 -33.04 11.00 -13.14
N SER A 313 -31.89 11.26 -12.49
CA SER A 313 -31.65 10.98 -11.08
C SER A 313 -31.51 12.24 -10.22
N ALA A 314 -31.77 13.41 -10.79
CA ALA A 314 -31.61 14.69 -10.11
C ALA A 314 -32.51 14.81 -8.88
N LYS A 315 -31.89 14.85 -7.69
CA LYS A 315 -32.57 14.95 -6.39
C LYS A 315 -33.29 16.29 -6.19
N HIS A 316 -32.81 17.37 -6.80
CA HIS A 316 -33.32 18.71 -6.61
C HIS A 316 -33.55 19.40 -7.96
N VAL A 317 -34.80 19.80 -8.20
CA VAL A 317 -35.24 20.47 -9.43
C VAL A 317 -36.01 21.74 -9.05
N VAL A 318 -35.74 22.85 -9.73
CA VAL A 318 -36.47 24.12 -9.57
C VAL A 318 -36.91 24.61 -10.94
N ASP A 319 -38.19 24.94 -11.06
CA ASP A 319 -38.74 25.64 -12.20
C ASP A 319 -38.65 27.15 -11.96
N TYR A 320 -37.90 27.86 -12.81
CA TYR A 320 -37.75 29.32 -12.73
C TYR A 320 -37.86 29.95 -14.11
N GLY A 321 -38.81 30.86 -14.31
CA GLY A 321 -39.00 31.55 -15.60
C GLY A 321 -39.42 30.64 -16.77
N GLY A 322 -39.97 29.45 -16.48
CA GLY A 322 -40.35 28.45 -17.49
C GLY A 322 -39.25 27.46 -17.87
N GLU A 323 -38.07 27.57 -17.27
CA GLU A 323 -36.95 26.63 -17.45
C GLU A 323 -36.70 25.81 -16.17
N ARG A 324 -36.30 24.54 -16.36
CA ARG A 324 -35.93 23.63 -15.27
C ARG A 324 -34.45 23.68 -14.99
N PHE A 325 -34.11 23.91 -13.72
CA PHE A 325 -32.75 23.90 -13.20
C PHE A 325 -32.56 22.72 -12.26
N TYR A 326 -31.44 22.00 -12.43
CA TYR A 326 -31.11 20.80 -11.67
C TYR A 326 -29.93 21.07 -10.75
N PHE A 327 -30.01 20.61 -9.49
CA PHE A 327 -29.00 20.88 -8.47
C PHE A 327 -28.49 19.60 -7.81
N CYS A 328 -27.19 19.58 -7.52
CA CYS A 328 -26.49 18.40 -7.00
C CYS A 328 -26.75 18.18 -5.51
N CYS A 329 -27.15 19.23 -4.78
CA CYS A 329 -27.39 19.20 -3.35
C CYS A 329 -28.31 20.34 -2.91
N ASP A 330 -28.83 20.21 -1.69
CA ASP A 330 -29.66 21.21 -1.03
C ASP A 330 -29.00 22.60 -1.00
N GLY A 331 -27.67 22.65 -0.79
CA GLY A 331 -26.91 23.89 -0.73
C GLY A 331 -26.92 24.67 -2.05
N CYS A 332 -26.74 23.99 -3.19
CA CYS A 332 -26.80 24.64 -4.50
C CYS A 332 -28.22 25.14 -4.83
N LYS A 333 -29.24 24.35 -4.46
CA LYS A 333 -30.64 24.78 -4.62
C LYS A 333 -30.92 26.03 -3.78
N LEU A 334 -30.56 26.03 -2.51
CA LEU A 334 -30.75 27.16 -1.60
C LEU A 334 -30.04 28.44 -2.08
N GLU A 335 -28.82 28.28 -2.61
CA GLU A 335 -28.04 29.40 -3.15
C GLU A 335 -28.68 29.97 -4.43
N PHE A 336 -29.20 29.11 -5.30
CA PHE A 336 -29.97 29.53 -6.47
C PHE A 336 -31.28 30.23 -6.08
N ASP A 337 -32.03 29.68 -5.11
CA ASP A 337 -33.28 30.27 -4.61
C ASP A 337 -33.06 31.68 -4.01
N ARG A 338 -31.89 31.92 -3.40
CA ARG A 338 -31.53 33.22 -2.81
C ARG A 338 -31.14 34.26 -3.87
N LEU A 339 -30.39 33.87 -4.89
CA LEU A 339 -29.82 34.80 -5.88
C LEU A 339 -29.99 34.29 -7.32
N PRO A 340 -31.23 34.06 -7.80
CA PRO A 340 -31.46 33.42 -9.09
C PRO A 340 -30.93 34.25 -10.27
N ALA A 341 -31.06 35.57 -10.20
CA ALA A 341 -30.59 36.49 -11.25
C ALA A 341 -29.07 36.39 -11.52
N ARG A 342 -28.27 36.09 -10.49
CA ARG A 342 -26.80 35.96 -10.60
C ARG A 342 -26.42 34.74 -11.45
N TYR A 343 -27.06 33.61 -11.20
CA TYR A 343 -26.74 32.35 -11.87
C TYR A 343 -27.37 32.25 -13.27
N LEU A 344 -28.51 32.91 -13.50
CA LEU A 344 -29.09 33.04 -14.83
C LEU A 344 -28.21 33.83 -15.80
N ALA A 345 -27.44 34.81 -15.32
CA ALA A 345 -26.47 35.54 -16.14
C ALA A 345 -25.32 34.63 -16.63
N ILE A 346 -24.88 33.68 -15.79
CA ILE A 346 -23.81 32.72 -16.10
C ILE A 346 -24.27 31.72 -17.16
N VAL A 347 -25.49 31.17 -17.01
CA VAL A 347 -26.07 30.22 -17.98
C VAL A 347 -26.27 30.88 -19.35
N ARG A 348 -26.75 32.13 -19.39
CA ARG A 348 -26.89 32.91 -20.63
C ARG A 348 -25.55 33.25 -21.28
N GLY A 349 -24.49 33.42 -20.50
CA GLY A 349 -23.12 33.65 -21.00
C GLY A 349 -22.49 32.41 -21.64
N GLN A 350 -22.75 31.22 -21.11
CA GLN A 350 -22.23 29.95 -21.66
C GLN A 350 -22.91 29.55 -22.99
N ALA A 351 -24.22 29.79 -23.14
CA ALA A 351 -24.94 29.54 -24.40
C ALA A 351 -24.46 30.40 -25.58
N HIS A 352 -23.77 31.53 -25.32
CA HIS A 352 -23.22 32.39 -26.36
C HIS A 352 -21.84 31.92 -26.87
N LEU A 353 -21.10 31.14 -26.07
CA LEU A 353 -19.77 30.62 -26.40
C LEU A 353 -19.80 29.33 -27.25
N GLU A 354 -20.86 28.52 -27.16
CA GLU A 354 -20.98 27.27 -27.96
C GLU A 354 -21.51 27.48 -29.40
N LYS A 355 -21.90 28.70 -29.79
CA LYS A 355 -22.44 29.02 -31.12
C LYS A 355 -21.51 29.85 -32.02
N THR A 356 -20.24 30.00 -31.66
CA THR A 356 -19.23 30.72 -32.47
C THR A 356 -18.11 29.78 -32.87
#